data_AF-A0A6M8PIT6-F1
#
_entry.id   AF-A0A6M8PIT6-F1
#
_cell.length_a   1.000
_cell.length_b   1.000
_cell.length_c   1.000
_cell.angle_alpha   90.00
_cell.angle_beta   90.00
_cell.angle_gamma   90.00
#
_symmetry.space_group_name_H-M   'P 1'
#
loop_
_entity.id
_entity.type
_entity.pdbx_description
1 polymer ?
#
loop_
_entity_poly.entity_id
_entity_poly.type
_entity_poly.pdbx_seq_one_letter_code
_entity_poly.pdbx_strand_id
1 'polypeptide(L)' 'VIVVGPSLSLHRCGLPREIAIELFQTFVIRGLIRQHLASNIGVAKSKIREKEPIVWEMLQEVMQGHPVLLN' A
#
# COMPACT_ATOMS: atom_id res chain seq x y z
N VAL A 1 0.67 14.96 10.83
CA VAL A 1 1.60 15.26 11.93
C VAL A 1 2.79 14.35 11.80
N ILE A 2 4.02 14.87 11.97
CA ILE A 2 5.24 14.07 11.93
C ILE A 2 5.60 13.69 13.38
N VAL A 3 5.96 12.43 13.61
CA VAL A 3 6.36 11.91 14.92
C VAL A 3 7.74 11.26 14.80
N VAL A 4 8.54 11.35 15.85
CA VAL A 4 9.90 10.76 15.90
C VAL A 4 9.81 9.24 15.86
N GLY A 5 10.50 8.62 14.89
CA GLY A 5 10.65 7.17 14.76
C GLY A 5 12.10 6.73 14.99
N PRO A 6 12.55 6.53 16.24
CA PRO A 6 13.98 6.36 16.57
C PRO A 6 14.61 5.06 16.04
N SER A 7 13.79 4.09 15.63
CA SER A 7 14.23 2.81 15.08
C SER A 7 14.39 2.81 13.54
N LEU A 8 14.07 3.92 12.87
CA LEU A 8 14.15 4.01 11.41
C LEU A 8 15.57 4.41 10.95
N SER A 9 16.06 3.76 9.90
CA SER A 9 17.28 4.16 9.20
C SER A 9 17.08 5.49 8.45
N LEU A 10 18.17 6.21 8.16
CA LEU A 10 18.14 7.53 7.52
C LEU A 10 17.33 7.59 6.20
N HIS A 11 17.34 6.50 5.42
CA HIS A 11 16.64 6.39 4.13
C HIS A 11 15.20 5.87 4.24
N ARG A 12 14.65 5.76 5.47
CA ARG A 12 13.32 5.20 5.72
C ARG A 12 12.43 6.24 6.39
N CYS A 13 11.14 6.14 6.10
CA CYS A 13 10.09 6.86 6.81
C CYS A 13 8.94 5.92 7.17
N GLY A 14 8.24 6.22 8.26
CA GLY A 14 6.97 5.58 8.58
C GLY A 14 5.83 6.25 7.81
N LEU A 15 4.96 5.43 7.21
CA LEU A 15 3.75 5.90 6.53
C LEU A 15 2.53 5.19 7.14
N PRO A 16 1.49 5.92 7.57
CA PRO A 16 0.23 5.31 7.99
C PRO A 16 -0.37 4.44 6.87
N ARG A 17 -0.95 3.30 7.24
CA ARG A 17 -1.44 2.31 6.27
C ARG A 17 -2.53 2.87 5.36
N GLU A 18 -3.42 3.70 5.90
CA GLU A 18 -4.50 4.35 5.17
C GLU A 18 -3.94 5.29 4.10
N ILE A 19 -2.92 6.09 4.45
CA ILE A 19 -2.27 7.00 3.51
C ILE A 19 -1.52 6.21 2.44
N ALA A 20 -0.85 5.13 2.83
CA ALA A 20 -0.17 4.24 1.89
C ALA A 20 -1.14 3.60 0.90
N ILE A 21 -2.32 3.16 1.34
CA ILE A 21 -3.34 2.65 0.42
C ILE A 21 -3.76 3.71 -0.59
N GLU A 22 -4.08 4.92 -0.15
CA GLU A 22 -4.54 5.98 -1.05
C GLU A 22 -3.49 6.34 -2.10
N LEU A 23 -2.22 6.48 -1.69
CA LEU A 23 -1.11 6.79 -2.60
C LEU A 23 -0.84 5.68 -3.62
N PHE A 24 -0.96 4.42 -3.19
CA PHE A 24 -0.59 3.25 -4.00
C PHE A 24 -1.79 2.48 -4.57
N GLN A 25 -3.01 3.02 -4.46
CA GLN A 25 -4.24 2.28 -4.75
C GLN A 25 -4.25 1.67 -6.15
N THR A 26 -3.83 2.42 -7.16
CA THR A 26 -3.76 1.97 -8.56
C THR A 26 -2.82 0.77 -8.73
N PHE A 27 -1.68 0.79 -8.03
CA PHE A 27 -0.69 -0.28 -8.09
C PHE A 27 -1.18 -1.53 -7.35
N VAL A 28 -1.83 -1.36 -6.20
CA VAL A 28 -2.46 -2.46 -5.43
C VAL A 28 -3.56 -3.12 -6.26
N ILE A 29 -4.46 -2.35 -6.88
CA ILE A 29 -5.51 -2.89 -7.77
C ILE A 29 -4.89 -3.70 -8.90
N ARG A 30 -3.85 -3.16 -9.54
CA ARG A 30 -3.14 -3.84 -10.63
C ARG A 30 -2.49 -5.14 -10.15
N GLY A 31 -1.88 -5.13 -8.97
CA GLY A 31 -1.29 -6.31 -8.34
C GLY A 31 -2.33 -7.40 -8.06
N LEU A 32 -3.44 -7.05 -7.42
CA LEU A 32 -4.53 -7.98 -7.08
C LEU A 32 -5.10 -8.68 -8.32
N ILE A 33 -5.27 -7.94 -9.42
CA ILE A 33 -5.76 -8.52 -10.69
C ILE A 33 -4.70 -9.42 -11.33
N ARG A 34 -3.43 -9.00 -11.34
CA ARG A 34 -2.33 -9.78 -11.93
C ARG A 34 -2.08 -11.10 -11.22
N GLN A 35 -2.29 -11.14 -9.90
CA GLN A 35 -2.14 -12.35 -9.10
C GLN A 35 -3.44 -13.18 -9.01
N HIS A 36 -4.48 -12.82 -9.78
CA HIS A 36 -5.79 -13.48 -9.77
C HIS A 36 -6.51 -13.46 -8.40
N LEU A 37 -6.11 -12.55 -7.51
CA LEU A 37 -6.74 -12.31 -6.20
C LEU A 37 -8.02 -11.45 -6.33
N ALA A 38 -8.18 -10.76 -7.46
CA ALA A 38 -9.41 -10.08 -7.84
C ALA A 38 -9.71 -10.33 -9.32
N SER A 39 -10.98 -10.60 -9.65
CA SER A 39 -11.41 -10.87 -11.03
C SER A 39 -11.49 -9.62 -11.90
N ASN A 40 -11.67 -8.43 -11.30
CA ASN A 40 -11.74 -7.15 -11.99
C ASN A 40 -11.48 -5.98 -11.03
N ILE A 41 -11.47 -4.76 -11.57
CA ILE A 41 -11.23 -3.50 -10.82
C ILE A 41 -12.29 -3.29 -9.73
N GLY A 42 -13.56 -3.61 -10.01
CA GLY A 42 -14.65 -3.43 -9.04
C GLY A 42 -14.46 -4.31 -7.81
N VAL A 43 -14.14 -5.59 -8.02
CA VAL A 43 -13.83 -6.54 -6.94
C VAL A 43 -12.60 -6.06 -6.16
N ALA A 44 -11.52 -5.66 -6.84
CA ALA A 44 -10.32 -5.16 -6.18
C ALA A 44 -10.61 -3.94 -5.28
N LYS A 45 -11.41 -2.97 -5.76
CA LYS A 45 -11.85 -1.82 -4.97
C LYS A 45 -12.68 -2.24 -3.75
N SER A 46 -13.55 -3.26 -3.89
CA SER A 46 -14.31 -3.79 -2.74
C SER A 46 -13.39 -4.37 -1.69
N LYS A 47 -12.41 -5.20 -2.09
CA LYS A 47 -11.42 -5.79 -1.17
C LYS A 47 -10.64 -4.72 -0.39
N ILE A 48 -10.25 -3.65 -1.07
CA ILE A 48 -9.56 -2.49 -0.45
C ILE A 48 -10.47 -1.80 0.57
N ARG A 49 -11.73 -1.52 0.20
CA ARG A 49 -12.72 -0.89 1.10
C ARG A 49 -13.02 -1.75 2.33
N GLU A 50 -13.09 -3.06 2.15
CA GLU A 50 -13.30 -4.07 3.20
C GLU A 50 -12.05 -4.32 4.04
N LYS A 51 -10.91 -3.72 3.68
CA LYS A 51 -9.61 -3.85 4.36
C LYS A 51 -9.18 -5.31 4.52
N GLU A 52 -9.45 -6.12 3.49
CA GLU A 52 -9.09 -7.54 3.51
C GLU A 52 -7.58 -7.71 3.78
N PRO A 53 -7.15 -8.73 4.56
CA PRO A 53 -5.75 -8.92 4.92
C PRO A 53 -4.79 -8.97 3.73
N ILE A 54 -5.24 -9.55 2.62
CA ILE A 54 -4.48 -9.67 1.36
C ILE A 54 -4.06 -8.32 0.77
N VAL A 55 -4.84 -7.26 1.03
CA VAL A 55 -4.53 -5.90 0.57
C VAL A 55 -3.25 -5.39 1.24
N TRP A 56 -3.01 -5.75 2.49
CA TRP A 56 -1.82 -5.31 3.23
C TRP A 56 -0.57 -6.01 2.72
N GLU A 57 -0.66 -7.31 2.41
CA GLU A 57 0.44 -8.06 1.79
C GLU A 57 0.77 -7.49 0.42
N MET A 58 -0.26 -7.23 -0.39
CA MET A 58 -0.09 -6.63 -1.71
C MET A 58 0.52 -5.22 -1.63
N LEU A 59 0.09 -4.40 -0.66
CA LEU A 59 0.64 -3.07 -0.44
C LEU A 59 2.12 -3.14 -0.04
N GLN A 60 2.50 -4.07 0.83
CA GLN A 60 3.91 -4.26 1.20
C GLN A 60 4.75 -4.63 -0.02
N GLU A 61 4.27 -5.55 -0.87
CA GLU A 61 4.96 -5.93 -2.11
C GLU A 61 5.12 -4.74 -3.05
N VAL A 62 4.05 -3.97 -3.28
CA VAL A 62 4.06 -2.78 -4.15
C VAL A 62 5.00 -1.70 -3.63
N MET A 63 5.09 -1.51 -2.31
CA MET A 63 5.95 -0.47 -1.73
C MET A 63 7.44 -0.84 -1.74
N GLN A 64 7.81 -2.12 -1.94
CA GLN A 64 9.22 -2.50 -2.06
C GLN A 64 9.85 -1.80 -3.26
N GLY A 65 10.97 -1.12 -3.03
CA GLY A 65 11.72 -0.40 -4.07
C GLY A 65 11.05 0.86 -4.61
N HIS A 66 9.95 1.34 -3.99
CA HIS A 66 9.24 2.55 -4.43
C HIS A 66 9.46 3.69 -3.41
N PRO A 67 10.44 4.59 -3.65
CA PRO A 67 10.68 5.71 -2.74
C PRO A 67 9.53 6.71 -2.79
N VAL A 68 9.32 7.41 -1.66
CA VAL A 68 8.37 8.52 -1.54
C VAL A 68 9.12 9.81 -1.23
N LEU A 69 8.59 10.93 -1.72
CA LEU A 69 9.11 12.26 -1.40
C LEU A 69 8.34 12.83 -0.20
N LEU A 70 9.07 13.35 0.77
CA LEU A 70 8.52 14.07 1.93
C LEU A 70 8.90 15.54 1.80
N ASN A 71 7.95 16.44 2.11
CA ASN A 71 8.12 17.88 2.14
C ASN A 71 7.45 18.46 3.37
#